data_AF-A0A087TF64-F1
#
_entry.id   AF-A0A087TF64-F1
#
_cell.length_a   1.000
_cell.length_b   1.000
_cell.length_c   1.000
_cell.angle_alpha   90.00
_cell.angle_beta   90.00
_cell.angle_gamma   90.00
#
_symmetry.space_group_name_H-M   'P 1'
#
loop_
_entity.id
_entity.type
_entity.pdbx_description
1 polymer ?
#
loop_
_entity_poly.entity_id
_entity_poly.type
_entity_poly.pdbx_seq_one_letter_code
_entity_poly.pdbx_strand_id
1 'polypeptide(L)'
;MEKETSNNGEESYSSNFETTSSSETTISNEDEVTNAEEESNTYIIRPCYYVKFNAGTVREILKSILIEEFGNKRYSSIDVPAKARSLSEVIVNKMKELPYERYKYAVQVVIGEQRGQGFKMTSSCFWDADTDNC
;
A
#
# COMPACT_ATOMS: atom_id res chain seq x y z
N MET A 1 12.66 63.08 15.45
CA MET A 1 11.59 63.21 14.45
C MET A 1 11.12 61.81 14.13
N GLU A 2 10.26 61.23 14.97
CA GLU A 2 8.79 61.38 14.95
C GLU A 2 8.20 60.82 13.65
N LYS A 3 7.65 59.60 13.69
CA LYS A 3 6.22 59.22 13.89
C LYS A 3 5.48 59.21 12.53
N GLU A 4 4.58 58.30 12.17
CA GLU A 4 3.47 57.70 12.93
C GLU A 4 2.78 56.55 12.13
N THR A 5 2.31 55.50 12.85
CA THR A 5 1.02 54.71 12.78
C THR A 5 0.48 54.10 11.46
N SER A 6 -0.18 52.94 11.37
CA SER A 6 -1.12 52.15 12.23
C SER A 6 -1.04 50.65 11.82
N ASN A 7 -1.00 49.61 12.67
CA ASN A 7 -1.92 49.03 13.67
C ASN A 7 -3.02 48.05 13.16
N ASN A 8 -3.07 46.90 13.86
CA ASN A 8 -4.12 45.87 14.05
C ASN A 8 -4.10 44.64 13.11
N GLY A 9 -4.07 43.39 13.59
CA GLY A 9 -4.08 42.89 14.96
C GLY A 9 -4.04 41.35 15.00
N GLU A 10 -3.19 40.80 15.87
CA GLU A 10 -3.24 39.42 16.37
C GLU A 10 -3.59 39.51 17.87
N GLU A 11 -4.68 38.90 18.30
CA GLU A 11 -4.99 38.72 19.72
C GLU A 11 -4.87 37.24 20.08
N SER A 12 -3.92 36.95 20.96
CA SER A 12 -3.89 35.75 21.80
C SER A 12 -4.19 36.19 23.22
N TYR A 13 -5.07 35.47 23.92
CA TYR A 13 -5.33 35.68 25.34
C TYR A 13 -4.96 34.41 26.10
N SER A 14 -4.01 34.56 27.02
CA SER A 14 -3.74 33.64 28.12
C SER A 14 -4.33 34.23 29.39
N SER A 15 -4.87 33.39 30.27
CA SER A 15 -5.05 33.72 31.68
C SER A 15 -4.62 32.54 32.55
N ASN A 16 -3.67 32.82 33.44
CA ASN A 16 -3.32 31.99 34.59
C ASN A 16 -3.87 32.66 35.86
N PHE A 17 -4.35 31.86 36.82
CA PHE A 17 -4.38 32.27 38.22
C PHE A 17 -4.13 31.06 39.13
N GLU A 18 -3.08 31.17 39.95
CA GLU A 18 -2.63 30.20 40.94
C GLU A 18 -3.47 30.28 42.23
N THR A 19 -3.46 29.23 43.07
CA THR A 19 -3.01 29.30 44.48
C THR A 19 -3.02 27.91 45.13
N THR A 20 -1.97 27.68 45.92
CA THR A 20 -1.52 26.49 46.64
C THR A 20 -2.22 26.26 47.99
N SER A 21 -2.26 25.01 48.49
CA SER A 21 -1.93 24.68 49.89
C SER A 21 -1.79 23.17 50.11
N SER A 22 -0.77 22.78 50.87
CA SER A 22 -0.33 21.41 51.18
C SER A 22 -0.98 20.85 52.47
N SER A 23 -1.17 19.52 52.57
CA SER A 23 -0.72 18.60 53.67
C SER A 23 -1.59 17.32 53.86
N GLU A 24 -0.89 16.15 53.85
CA GLU A 24 -0.98 14.88 54.65
C GLU A 24 -2.33 14.34 55.22
N THR A 25 -2.65 13.04 55.45
CA THR A 25 -2.09 11.67 55.27
C THR A 25 -3.17 10.60 55.70
N THR A 26 -3.09 9.37 55.16
CA THR A 26 -3.63 8.02 55.62
C THR A 26 -5.14 7.67 55.67
N ILE A 27 -5.54 6.55 55.05
CA ILE A 27 -5.88 5.22 55.66
C ILE A 27 -6.23 4.18 54.55
N SER A 28 -5.83 2.93 54.79
CA SER A 28 -5.86 1.71 53.97
C SER A 28 -7.23 1.00 53.87
N ASN A 29 -7.55 0.38 52.72
CA ASN A 29 -7.82 -1.07 52.51
C ASN A 29 -8.79 -1.41 51.35
N GLU A 30 -8.29 -2.28 50.46
CA GLU A 30 -8.88 -3.46 49.76
C GLU A 30 -10.28 -3.39 49.11
N ASP A 31 -10.33 -3.46 47.77
CA ASP A 31 -10.86 -4.62 47.01
C ASP A 31 -10.73 -4.40 45.47
N GLU A 32 -10.55 -5.51 44.74
CA GLU A 32 -10.47 -5.68 43.28
C GLU A 32 -11.42 -4.77 42.47
N VAL A 33 -11.06 -4.26 41.28
CA VAL A 33 -10.82 -5.01 40.04
C VAL A 33 -9.80 -4.23 39.20
N THR A 34 -8.64 -4.83 38.93
CA THR A 34 -7.82 -4.37 37.81
C THR A 34 -8.56 -4.76 36.54
N ASN A 35 -9.20 -3.79 35.92
CA ASN A 35 -9.73 -3.94 34.58
C ASN A 35 -8.50 -3.98 33.64
N ALA A 36 -7.84 -5.14 33.61
CA ALA A 36 -6.92 -5.49 32.56
C ALA A 36 -7.80 -5.60 31.32
N GLU A 37 -7.93 -4.48 30.59
CA GLU A 37 -8.44 -4.48 29.24
C GLU A 37 -7.57 -5.50 28.48
N GLU A 38 -8.12 -6.70 28.29
CA GLU A 38 -7.55 -7.68 27.39
C GLU A 38 -7.52 -6.97 26.03
N GLU A 39 -6.36 -6.46 25.64
CA GLU A 39 -6.10 -6.00 24.29
C GLU A 39 -6.32 -7.19 23.36
N SER A 40 -7.57 -7.39 22.95
CA SER A 40 -7.94 -8.45 22.02
C SER A 40 -7.21 -8.17 20.71
N ASN A 41 -6.46 -9.16 20.22
CA ASN A 41 -5.70 -9.05 18.99
C ASN A 41 -6.61 -8.58 17.84
N THR A 42 -6.47 -7.30 17.44
CA THR A 42 -7.21 -6.66 16.34
C THR A 42 -6.61 -6.99 14.96
N TYR A 43 -5.81 -8.05 14.87
CA TYR A 43 -5.07 -8.40 13.66
C TYR A 43 -5.99 -8.97 12.58
N ILE A 44 -6.27 -8.19 11.55
CA ILE A 44 -7.13 -8.58 10.43
C ILE A 44 -6.31 -9.38 9.41
N ILE A 45 -6.42 -10.71 9.45
CA ILE A 45 -5.70 -11.61 8.54
C ILE A 45 -6.26 -11.49 7.11
N ARG A 46 -7.59 -11.54 6.94
CA ARG A 46 -8.22 -11.53 5.61
C ARG A 46 -8.49 -10.11 5.09
N PRO A 47 -8.20 -9.81 3.81
CA PRO A 47 -8.52 -8.51 3.25
C PRO A 47 -10.03 -8.29 3.25
N CYS A 48 -10.46 -7.06 3.53
CA CYS A 48 -11.85 -6.71 3.28
C CYS A 48 -12.18 -6.85 1.78
N TYR A 49 -13.42 -7.18 1.46
CA TYR A 49 -13.84 -7.50 0.09
C TYR A 49 -13.51 -6.38 -0.91
N TYR A 50 -13.65 -5.12 -0.51
CA TYR A 50 -13.39 -3.95 -1.35
C TYR A 50 -11.90 -3.71 -1.65
N VAL A 51 -10.98 -4.27 -0.84
CA VAL A 51 -9.52 -4.23 -1.11
C VAL A 51 -8.99 -5.55 -1.66
N LYS A 52 -9.86 -6.51 -2.00
CA LYS A 52 -9.44 -7.78 -2.56
C LYS A 52 -8.89 -7.58 -3.98
N PHE A 53 -7.81 -8.30 -4.29
CA PHE A 53 -7.20 -8.27 -5.61
C PHE A 53 -8.19 -8.72 -6.71
N ASN A 54 -8.33 -7.90 -7.75
CA ASN A 54 -9.19 -8.19 -8.89
C ASN A 54 -8.34 -8.50 -10.14
N ALA A 55 -8.21 -9.78 -10.44
CA ALA A 55 -7.46 -10.27 -11.60
C ALA A 55 -8.02 -9.75 -12.94
N GLY A 56 -9.33 -9.51 -13.04
CA GLY A 56 -9.97 -8.97 -14.24
C GLY A 56 -9.49 -7.56 -14.56
N THR A 57 -9.50 -6.67 -13.57
CA THR A 57 -8.99 -5.29 -13.72
C THR A 57 -7.51 -5.29 -14.09
N VAL A 58 -6.71 -6.11 -13.41
CA VAL A 58 -5.26 -6.23 -13.68
C VAL A 58 -5.00 -6.76 -15.08
N ARG A 59 -5.80 -7.73 -15.55
CA ARG A 59 -5.68 -8.28 -16.91
C ARG A 59 -5.89 -7.22 -17.99
N GLU A 60 -6.82 -6.30 -17.83
CA GLU A 60 -7.05 -5.22 -18.81
C GLU A 60 -5.91 -4.20 -18.80
N ILE A 61 -5.35 -3.89 -17.63
CA ILE A 61 -4.15 -3.04 -17.50
C ILE A 61 -2.96 -3.71 -18.23
N LEU A 62 -2.74 -5.00 -17.99
CA LEU A 62 -1.65 -5.75 -18.62
C LEU A 62 -1.80 -5.80 -20.15
N LYS A 63 -3.00 -6.03 -20.66
CA LYS A 63 -3.25 -5.99 -22.11
C LYS A 63 -2.89 -4.62 -22.71
N SER A 64 -3.26 -3.54 -22.04
CA SER A 64 -2.97 -2.18 -22.50
C SER A 64 -1.47 -1.92 -22.58
N ILE A 65 -0.72 -2.29 -21.54
CA ILE A 65 0.75 -2.21 -21.52
C ILE A 65 1.36 -3.02 -22.66
N LEU A 66 0.88 -4.26 -22.90
CA LEU A 66 1.40 -5.11 -23.96
C LEU A 66 1.15 -4.55 -25.36
N ILE A 67 -0.01 -3.94 -25.59
CA ILE A 67 -0.34 -3.29 -26.87
C ILE A 67 0.55 -2.07 -27.10
N GLU A 68 0.72 -1.23 -26.08
CA GLU A 68 1.62 -0.07 -26.14
C GLU A 68 3.07 -0.51 -26.43
N GLU A 69 3.53 -1.55 -25.73
CA GLU A 69 4.91 -1.99 -25.85
C GLU A 69 5.20 -2.80 -27.12
N PHE A 70 4.27 -3.60 -27.64
CA PHE A 70 4.56 -4.50 -28.76
C PHE A 70 3.72 -4.28 -30.02
N GLY A 71 2.71 -3.40 -30.00
CA GLY A 71 1.71 -3.29 -31.07
C GLY A 71 2.29 -3.15 -32.49
N ASN A 72 3.41 -2.42 -32.65
CA ASN A 72 4.06 -2.20 -33.95
C ASN A 72 5.55 -2.63 -33.98
N LYS A 73 6.01 -3.41 -33.00
CA LYS A 73 7.44 -3.79 -32.90
C LYS A 73 7.70 -5.16 -33.53
N ARG A 74 8.87 -5.32 -34.14
CA ARG A 74 9.36 -6.62 -34.63
C ARG A 74 10.24 -7.29 -33.57
N TYR A 75 10.25 -8.62 -33.57
CA TYR A 75 11.11 -9.40 -32.69
C TYR A 75 12.59 -9.17 -33.05
N SER A 76 13.42 -8.97 -32.04
CA SER A 76 14.88 -8.86 -32.13
C SER A 76 15.50 -9.63 -30.98
N SER A 77 16.27 -10.67 -31.27
CA SER A 77 16.88 -11.52 -30.23
C SER A 77 17.86 -10.75 -29.33
N ILE A 78 18.42 -9.64 -29.82
CA ILE A 78 19.38 -8.81 -29.09
C ILE A 78 18.66 -7.96 -28.03
N ASP A 79 17.51 -7.38 -28.37
CA ASP A 79 16.81 -6.46 -27.48
C ASP A 79 15.90 -7.16 -26.47
N VAL A 80 15.44 -8.36 -26.81
CA VAL A 80 14.39 -9.08 -26.07
C VAL A 80 14.73 -9.30 -24.59
N PRO A 81 15.97 -9.68 -24.20
CA PRO A 81 16.30 -9.82 -22.78
C PRO A 81 16.14 -8.52 -21.99
N ALA A 82 16.59 -7.39 -22.55
CA ALA A 82 16.46 -6.07 -21.93
C ALA A 82 14.99 -5.64 -21.87
N LYS A 83 14.23 -5.86 -22.95
CA LYS A 83 12.78 -5.57 -23.01
C LYS A 83 11.99 -6.40 -22.01
N ALA A 84 12.29 -7.70 -21.85
CA ALA A 84 11.61 -8.56 -20.88
C ALA A 84 11.82 -8.06 -19.45
N ARG A 85 13.06 -7.67 -19.10
CA ARG A 85 13.38 -7.09 -17.81
C ARG A 85 12.63 -5.78 -17.59
N SER A 86 12.76 -4.83 -18.51
CA SER A 86 12.12 -3.52 -18.41
C SER A 86 10.59 -3.65 -18.28
N LEU A 87 9.98 -4.54 -19.07
CA LEU A 87 8.55 -4.79 -19.01
C LEU A 87 8.12 -5.36 -17.64
N SER A 88 8.91 -6.27 -17.06
CA SER A 88 8.61 -6.80 -15.72
C SER A 88 8.63 -5.70 -14.65
N GLU A 89 9.57 -4.75 -14.75
CA GLU A 89 9.68 -3.61 -13.84
C GLU A 89 8.50 -2.64 -14.03
N VAL A 90 8.14 -2.33 -15.27
CA VAL A 90 6.98 -1.49 -15.62
C VAL A 90 5.69 -2.10 -15.05
N ILE A 91 5.47 -3.40 -15.23
CA ILE A 91 4.29 -4.09 -14.72
C ILE A 91 4.24 -4.00 -13.19
N VAL A 92 5.33 -4.35 -12.49
CA VAL A 92 5.36 -4.29 -11.02
C VAL A 92 5.09 -2.87 -10.51
N ASN A 93 5.66 -1.86 -11.16
CA ASN A 93 5.43 -0.46 -10.77
C ASN A 93 3.98 -0.06 -11.00
N LYS A 94 3.38 -0.44 -12.13
CA LYS A 94 1.96 -0.18 -12.40
C LYS A 94 1.04 -0.86 -11.40
N MET A 95 1.37 -2.07 -10.95
CA MET A 95 0.60 -2.78 -9.93
C MET A 95 0.71 -2.13 -8.54
N LYS A 96 1.86 -1.51 -8.22
CA LYS A 96 2.04 -0.77 -6.96
C LYS A 96 1.23 0.53 -6.90
N GLU A 97 0.84 1.09 -8.04
CA GLU A 97 -0.04 2.27 -8.11
C GLU A 97 -1.51 1.94 -7.80
N LEU A 98 -1.89 0.66 -7.81
CA LEU A 98 -3.24 0.21 -7.51
C LEU A 98 -3.51 0.20 -6.00
N PRO A 99 -4.76 0.35 -5.55
CA PRO A 99 -5.13 0.43 -4.13
C PRO A 99 -5.11 -0.96 -3.44
N TYR A 100 -4.00 -1.68 -3.57
CA TYR A 100 -3.79 -3.05 -3.07
C TYR A 100 -2.58 -3.07 -2.12
N GLU A 101 -2.71 -2.42 -0.96
CA GLU A 101 -1.59 -2.15 -0.04
C GLU A 101 -0.94 -3.41 0.56
N ARG A 102 -1.71 -4.48 0.76
CA ARG A 102 -1.23 -5.70 1.45
C ARG A 102 -0.72 -6.78 0.51
N TYR A 103 -0.74 -6.52 -0.80
CA TYR A 103 -0.38 -7.50 -1.81
C TYR A 103 1.09 -7.40 -2.22
N LYS A 104 1.70 -8.56 -2.46
CA LYS A 104 3.03 -8.66 -3.07
C LYS A 104 2.84 -9.17 -4.50
N TYR A 105 3.66 -8.65 -5.42
CA TYR A 105 3.57 -9.01 -6.84
C TYR A 105 4.78 -9.82 -7.26
N ALA A 106 4.54 -10.94 -7.94
CA ALA A 106 5.53 -11.71 -8.66
C ALA A 106 5.17 -11.69 -10.15
N VAL A 107 6.09 -11.24 -10.99
CA VAL A 107 5.84 -11.07 -12.43
C VAL A 107 6.83 -11.92 -13.22
N GLN A 108 6.31 -12.77 -14.09
CA GLN A 108 7.10 -13.55 -15.05
C GLN A 108 6.77 -13.06 -16.46
N VAL A 109 7.80 -12.68 -17.21
CA VAL A 109 7.68 -12.24 -18.61
C VAL A 109 8.40 -13.25 -19.50
N VAL A 110 7.70 -13.77 -20.50
CA VAL A 110 8.25 -14.67 -21.53
C VAL A 110 7.97 -14.05 -22.89
N ILE A 111 9.02 -13.85 -23.69
CA ILE A 111 8.92 -13.30 -25.04
C ILE A 111 9.55 -14.30 -26.01
N GLY A 112 8.78 -14.73 -27.01
CA GLY A 112 9.24 -15.66 -28.03
C GLY A 112 8.76 -15.26 -29.42
N GLU A 113 9.50 -15.65 -30.45
CA GLU A 113 9.11 -15.45 -31.84
C GLU A 113 8.19 -16.59 -32.30
N GLN A 114 7.01 -16.25 -32.83
CA GLN A 114 6.07 -17.24 -33.38
C GLN A 114 6.44 -17.57 -34.84
N ARG A 115 7.10 -18.71 -35.04
CA ARG A 115 7.51 -19.22 -36.36
C ARG A 115 6.85 -20.56 -36.73
N GLY A 116 5.54 -20.67 -36.51
CA GLY A 116 4.80 -21.93 -36.73
C GLY A 116 5.03 -22.99 -35.65
N GLN A 117 5.63 -22.60 -34.53
CA GLN A 117 5.84 -23.42 -33.33
C GLN A 117 4.54 -23.46 -32.50
N GLY A 118 4.25 -24.58 -31.84
CA GLY A 118 3.30 -24.62 -30.72
C GLY A 118 4.00 -24.27 -29.40
N PHE A 119 3.31 -23.54 -28.51
CA PHE A 119 3.81 -23.23 -27.17
C PHE A 119 2.73 -23.50 -26.12
N LYS A 120 3.11 -24.17 -25.02
CA LYS A 120 2.25 -24.42 -23.86
C LYS A 120 3.00 -23.97 -22.62
N MET A 121 2.37 -23.13 -21.82
CA MET A 121 2.87 -22.69 -20.52
C MET A 121 1.92 -23.13 -19.42
N THR A 122 2.47 -23.60 -18.32
CA THR A 122 1.74 -23.98 -17.12
C THR A 122 2.46 -23.42 -15.91
N SER A 123 1.71 -22.87 -14.96
CA SER A 123 2.20 -22.49 -13.64
C SER A 123 1.50 -23.35 -12.59
N SER A 124 2.26 -23.79 -11.59
CA SER A 124 1.74 -24.48 -10.41
C SER A 124 2.13 -23.65 -9.20
N CYS A 125 1.14 -23.33 -8.37
CA CYS A 125 1.31 -22.45 -7.22
C CYS A 125 0.78 -23.14 -5.97
N PHE A 126 1.50 -22.98 -4.85
CA PHE A 126 1.04 -23.39 -3.52
C PHE A 126 0.68 -22.14 -2.73
N TRP A 127 -0.49 -21.59 -3.04
CA TRP A 127 -0.96 -20.28 -2.59
C TRP A 127 -2.23 -20.42 -1.75
N ASP A 128 -2.52 -19.41 -0.94
CA ASP A 128 -3.77 -19.35 -0.18
C ASP A 128 -4.96 -19.05 -1.11
N ALA A 129 -5.97 -19.92 -1.11
CA ALA A 129 -7.09 -19.82 -2.04
C ALA A 129 -8.02 -18.61 -1.78
N ASP A 130 -7.99 -18.05 -0.57
CA ASP A 130 -8.84 -16.92 -0.19
C ASP A 130 -8.16 -15.58 -0.53
N THR A 131 -6.84 -15.50 -0.39
CA THR A 131 -6.09 -14.24 -0.49
C THR A 131 -5.27 -14.10 -1.76
N ASP A 132 -4.69 -15.17 -2.30
CA ASP A 132 -3.75 -15.11 -3.42
C ASP A 132 -4.46 -15.37 -4.77
N ASN A 133 -3.98 -14.74 -5.84
CA ASN A 133 -4.59 -14.86 -7.17
C ASN A 133 -3.56 -14.62 -8.29
N CYS A 134 -3.81 -15.18 -9.49
CA CYS A 134 -2.94 -15.05 -10.67
C CYS A 134 -3.65 -14.45 -11.90
#